data_AF-A0AAW0CIT7-F1
#
_entry.id   AF-A0AAW0CIT7-F1
#
_cell.length_a   1.000
_cell.length_b   1.000
_cell.length_c   1.000
_cell.angle_alpha   90.00
_cell.angle_beta   90.00
_cell.angle_gamma   90.00
#
_symmetry.space_group_name_H-M   'P 1'
#
loop_
_entity.id
_entity.type
_entity.pdbx_description
1 polymer ?
#
loop_
_entity_poly.entity_id
_entity_poly.type
_entity_poly.pdbx_seq_one_letter_code
_entity_poly.pdbx_strand_id
1 'polypeptide(L)' 'MDTALHPPIRLQLLEERSVSAKTTQKLLAAFIEDFHARTNTAQGGKGGNTGVAVRLQKLRDALEEETKKA' A
#
# COMPACT_ATOMS: atom_id res chain seq x y z
N MET A 1 11.13 -20.77 13.68
CA MET A 1 9.68 -20.61 13.38
C MET A 1 9.18 -19.57 14.37
N ASP A 2 8.85 -18.37 13.90
CA ASP A 2 8.33 -17.32 14.78
C ASP A 2 6.96 -17.77 15.31
N THR A 3 6.90 -18.03 16.60
CA THR A 3 5.68 -18.42 17.31
C THR A 3 4.63 -17.34 17.08
N ALA A 4 3.45 -17.73 16.57
CA ALA A 4 2.33 -16.82 16.40
C ALA A 4 2.02 -16.12 17.73
N LEU A 5 2.01 -14.79 17.73
CA LEU A 5 1.62 -13.97 18.89
C LEU A 5 0.19 -14.37 19.30
N HIS A 6 0.09 -15.12 20.40
CA HIS A 6 -1.17 -15.46 21.04
C HIS A 6 -1.36 -14.54 22.25
N PRO A 7 -2.47 -13.79 22.34
CA PRO A 7 -3.55 -13.67 21.37
C PRO A 7 -3.17 -12.77 20.17
N PRO A 8 -3.85 -12.93 19.01
CA PRO A 8 -3.62 -12.08 17.85
C PRO A 8 -3.96 -10.61 18.14
N ILE A 9 -3.28 -9.70 17.43
CA ILE A 9 -3.52 -8.25 17.53
C ILE A 9 -4.97 -7.97 17.15
N ARG A 10 -5.67 -7.25 18.04
CA ARG A 10 -7.05 -6.82 17.80
C ARG A 10 -7.02 -5.39 17.26
N LEU A 11 -7.56 -5.20 16.05
CA LEU A 11 -7.75 -3.87 15.46
C LEU A 11 -9.19 -3.43 15.74
N GLN A 12 -9.35 -2.19 16.20
CA GLN A 12 -10.66 -1.54 16.38
C GLN A 12 -10.69 -0.25 15.56
N LEU A 13 -11.79 -0.02 14.85
CA LEU A 13 -11.99 1.21 14.10
C LEU A 13 -12.19 2.38 15.08
N LEU A 14 -11.40 3.44 14.90
CA LEU A 14 -11.54 4.68 15.68
C LEU A 14 -12.37 5.73 14.93
N GLU A 15 -12.07 5.94 13.65
CA GLU A 15 -12.75 6.88 12.77
C GLU A 15 -12.63 6.38 11.32
N GLU A 16 -13.64 6.65 10.50
CA GLU A 16 -13.60 6.47 9.06
C GLU A 16 -13.80 7.82 8.36
N ARG A 17 -13.00 8.09 7.33
CA ARG A 17 -13.09 9.32 6.55
C ARG A 17 -12.92 9.03 5.07
N SER A 18 -13.84 9.54 4.25
CA SER A 18 -13.71 9.50 2.80
C SER A 18 -12.61 10.45 2.34
N VAL A 19 -11.80 10.00 1.39
CA VAL A 19 -10.74 10.78 0.76
C VAL A 19 -11.06 11.01 -0.72
N SER A 20 -10.71 12.18 -1.25
CA SER A 20 -10.89 12.48 -2.67
C SER A 20 -9.90 11.68 -3.52
N ALA A 21 -10.25 11.39 -4.78
CA ALA A 21 -9.37 10.69 -5.72
C ALA A 21 -7.99 11.36 -5.85
N LYS A 22 -7.94 12.71 -5.88
CA LYS A 22 -6.70 13.49 -5.92
C LYS A 22 -5.85 13.31 -4.67
N THR A 23 -6.48 13.23 -3.49
CA THR A 23 -5.78 12.95 -2.23
C THR A 23 -5.24 11.52 -2.24
N THR A 24 -6.06 10.56 -2.69
CA THR A 24 -5.68 9.14 -2.79
C THR A 24 -4.47 8.95 -3.70
N GLN A 25 -4.43 9.60 -4.86
CA GLN A 25 -3.28 9.54 -5.78
C GLN A 25 -1.97 9.97 -5.10
N LYS A 26 -1.99 11.10 -4.38
CA LYS A 26 -0.81 11.61 -3.68
C LYS A 26 -0.33 10.65 -2.59
N LEU A 27 -1.26 10.12 -1.79
CA LEU A 27 -0.95 9.16 -0.73
C LEU A 27 -0.39 7.85 -1.30
N LEU A 28 -0.98 7.37 -2.39
CA LEU A 28 -0.55 6.13 -3.04
C LEU A 28 0.83 6.26 -3.67
N ALA A 29 1.14 7.41 -4.31
CA ALA A 29 2.46 7.68 -4.86
C ALA A 29 3.55 7.68 -3.77
N ALA A 30 3.31 8.43 -2.68
CA ALA A 30 4.22 8.47 -1.54
C ALA A 30 4.40 7.10 -0.87
N PHE A 31 3.31 6.33 -0.74
CA PHE A 31 3.35 4.99 -0.19
C PHE A 31 4.16 4.03 -1.07
N ILE A 32 3.99 4.05 -2.40
CA ILE A 32 4.74 3.16 -3.31
C ILE A 32 6.23 3.48 -3.25
N GLU A 33 6.60 4.77 -3.19
CA GLU A 33 8.00 5.19 -3.04
C GLU A 33 8.62 4.68 -1.73
N ASP A 34 7.95 4.92 -0.59
CA ASP A 34 8.39 4.40 0.72
C ASP A 34 8.44 2.87 0.73
N PHE A 35 7.43 2.21 0.15
CA PHE A 35 7.35 0.76 0.07
C PHE A 35 8.52 0.19 -0.72
N HIS A 36 8.80 0.74 -1.90
CA HIS A 36 9.93 0.32 -2.73
C HIS A 36 11.26 0.55 -2.02
N ALA A 37 11.43 1.70 -1.36
CA ALA A 37 12.63 1.98 -0.57
C ALA A 37 12.81 0.92 0.52
N ARG A 38 11.75 0.64 1.30
CA ARG A 38 11.78 -0.33 2.39
C ARG A 38 11.95 -1.77 1.93
N THR A 39 11.31 -2.17 0.83
CA THR A 39 11.46 -3.53 0.28
C THR A 39 12.81 -3.75 -0.38
N ASN A 40 13.44 -2.70 -0.92
CA ASN A 40 14.80 -2.79 -1.46
C ASN A 40 15.85 -2.79 -0.34
N THR A 41 15.59 -2.14 0.80
CA THR A 41 16.52 -2.10 1.93
C THR A 41 16.32 -3.24 2.94
N ALA A 42 15.11 -3.81 3.03
CA ALA A 42 14.79 -4.89 3.95
C ALA A 42 14.93 -6.24 3.24
N GLN A 43 16.09 -6.87 3.47
CA GLN A 43 16.41 -8.29 3.26
C GLN A 43 16.64 -8.75 1.82
N GLY A 44 17.87 -9.20 1.58
CA GLY A 44 18.23 -9.95 0.38
C GLY A 44 17.23 -11.04 0.03
N GLY A 45 16.64 -10.93 -1.16
CA GLY A 45 16.25 -12.08 -1.97
C GLY A 45 15.00 -12.87 -1.59
N LYS A 46 14.10 -12.41 -0.69
CA LYS A 46 12.79 -13.06 -0.51
C LYS A 46 11.65 -12.20 -1.03
N GLY A 47 11.38 -12.36 -2.34
CA GLY A 47 10.33 -11.70 -3.12
C GLY A 47 8.89 -12.08 -2.72
N GLY A 48 8.48 -11.82 -1.49
CA GLY A 48 7.11 -12.07 -1.01
C GLY A 48 6.11 -10.96 -1.35
N ASN A 49 6.57 -9.75 -1.65
CA ASN A 49 5.73 -8.54 -1.70
C ASN A 49 5.57 -7.94 -3.10
N THR A 50 6.14 -8.56 -4.14
CA THR A 50 6.07 -8.07 -5.54
C THR A 50 4.64 -8.01 -6.07
N GLY A 51 3.79 -8.98 -5.71
CA GLY A 51 2.38 -8.99 -6.10
C GLY A 51 1.57 -7.82 -5.53
N VAL A 52 1.96 -7.29 -4.37
CA VAL A 52 1.33 -6.10 -3.76
C VAL A 52 1.78 -4.83 -4.49
N ALA A 53 3.08 -4.71 -4.80
CA ALA A 53 3.59 -3.59 -5.58
C ALA A 53 2.88 -3.45 -6.94
N VAL A 54 2.72 -4.55 -7.68
CA VAL A 54 2.03 -4.55 -8.98
C VAL A 54 0.57 -4.11 -8.86
N ARG A 55 -0.14 -4.53 -7.80
CA ARG A 55 -1.54 -4.12 -7.58
C ARG A 55 -1.65 -2.64 -7.24
N LEU A 56 -0.74 -2.12 -6.43
CA LEU A 56 -0.71 -0.70 -6.08
C LEU A 56 -0.37 0.17 -7.29
N GLN A 57 0.53 -0.29 -8.16
CA GLN A 57 0.82 0.37 -9.44
C GLN A 57 -0.44 0.41 -10.32
N LYS A 58 -1.14 -0.72 -10.49
CA LYS A 58 -2.39 -0.76 -11.27
C LYS A 58 -3.46 0.18 -10.71
N LEU A 59 -3.56 0.28 -9.38
CA LEU A 59 -4.50 1.19 -8.73
C LEU A 59 -4.16 2.66 -9.00
N ARG A 60 -2.88 3.02 -8.95
CA ARG A 60 -2.41 4.37 -9.31
C ARG A 60 -2.80 4.70 -10.74
N ASP A 61 -2.48 3.79 -11.67
CA ASP A 61 -2.73 4.01 -13.10
C ASP A 61 -4.25 4.14 -13.37
N ALA A 62 -5.08 3.33 -12.73
CA ALA A 62 -6.54 3.43 -12.83
C ALA A 62 -7.08 4.76 -12.28
N LEU A 63 -6.56 5.23 -11.15
CA LEU A 63 -6.94 6.52 -10.57
C LEU A 63 -6.52 7.69 -11.48
N GLU A 64 -5.35 7.62 -12.12
CA GLU A 64 -4.93 8.65 -13.08
C GLU A 64 -5.89 8.74 -14.27
N GLU A 65 -6.26 7.60 -14.85
CA GLU A 65 -7.21 7.55 -15.96
C GLU A 65 -8.61 8.06 -15.59
N GLU A 66 -9.07 7.78 -14.36
CA GLU A 66 -10.33 8.34 -13.85
C GLU A 66 -10.24 9.86 -13.72
N THR A 67 -9.15 10.40 -13.18
CA THR A 67 -8.97 11.85 -13.06
C THR A 67 -8.72 12.59 -14.36
N LYS A 68 -8.23 11.92 -15.42
CA LYS A 68 -8.11 12.50 -16.76
C LYS A 68 -9.44 12.52 -17.51
N LYS A 69 -10.38 11.65 -17.13
CA LYS A 69 -11.73 11.56 -17.73
C LYS A 69 -12.79 12.40 -17.01
N ALA A 70 -12.51 12.83 -15.77
CA ALA A 70 -13.35 13.72 -14.97
C ALA A 70 -13.08 15.20 -15.30
#